data_AF-A0A1F9RB02-F1
#
_entry.id   AF-A0A1F9RB02-F1
#
_cell.length_a   1.000
_cell.length_b   1.000
_cell.length_c   1.000
_cell.angle_alpha   90.00
_cell.angle_beta   90.00
_cell.angle_gamma   90.00
#
_symmetry.space_group_name_H-M   'P 1'
#
loop_
_entity.id
_entity.type
_entity.pdbx_description
1 polymer ?
#
loop_
_entity_poly.entity_id
_entity_poly.type
_entity_poly.pdbx_seq_one_letter_code
_entity_poly.pdbx_strand_id
1 'polypeptide(L)'
;MKKRSGFTLAELVLAVMIFGFMATSLATIYSTSNRHMFQNYRANIVKTNVGIAMKAVQNNLAIATRIDVPAYGAAGNILAFATNVDQMTGCYPVGPGTASWHYFCVAPDVSLPGVNSLYYHTNTIAGGTGCGVSSPSTWGGPYPAYCGYGGGGTVTMLMQAVPNTPSFFSRAAVDGINERNVVRVRLRSLWSASQRGFGKSQRDIDFMLDSAVMVQRYAW
;
A
#
# COMPACT_ATOMS: atom_id res chain seq x y z
N MET A 1 -51.05 -15.51 -56.86
CA MET A 1 -50.07 -15.01 -55.85
C MET A 1 -50.72 -13.89 -55.04
N LYS A 2 -50.97 -14.08 -53.73
CA LYS A 2 -51.48 -13.00 -52.86
C LYS A 2 -50.40 -11.92 -52.75
N LYS A 3 -50.67 -10.70 -53.23
CA LYS A 3 -49.84 -9.51 -52.94
C LYS A 3 -49.86 -9.31 -51.43
N ARG A 4 -48.76 -9.62 -50.75
CA ARG A 4 -48.54 -9.17 -49.37
C ARG A 4 -48.41 -7.65 -49.41
N SER A 5 -49.21 -6.92 -48.64
CA SER A 5 -49.05 -5.47 -48.56
C SER A 5 -47.66 -5.18 -48.01
N GLY A 6 -46.84 -4.50 -48.81
CA GLY A 6 -45.52 -4.06 -48.36
C GLY A 6 -45.66 -3.05 -47.22
N PHE A 7 -44.63 -2.99 -46.38
CA PHE A 7 -44.49 -2.00 -45.32
C PHE A 7 -44.63 -0.59 -45.92
N THR A 8 -45.48 0.24 -45.32
CA THR A 8 -45.63 1.63 -45.76
C THR A 8 -44.39 2.45 -45.35
N LEU A 9 -44.08 3.49 -46.12
CA LEU A 9 -42.95 4.37 -45.81
C LEU A 9 -43.08 5.01 -44.40
N ALA A 10 -44.31 5.28 -43.97
CA ALA A 10 -44.61 5.76 -42.62
C ALA A 10 -44.24 4.74 -41.53
N GLU A 11 -44.56 3.45 -41.72
CA GLU A 11 -44.19 2.39 -40.78
C GLU A 11 -42.66 2.20 -40.71
N LEU A 12 -41.95 2.35 -41.85
CA LEU A 12 -40.48 2.27 -41.87
C LEU A 12 -39.84 3.41 -41.06
N VAL A 13 -40.29 4.65 -41.24
CA VAL A 13 -39.79 5.81 -40.49
C VAL A 13 -40.06 5.65 -38.99
N LEU A 14 -41.26 5.17 -38.62
CA LEU A 14 -41.62 4.92 -37.24
C LEU A 14 -40.75 3.81 -36.62
N ALA A 15 -40.48 2.73 -37.34
CA ALA A 15 -39.58 1.67 -36.90
C ALA A 15 -38.16 2.18 -36.67
N VAL A 16 -37.60 2.98 -37.58
CA VAL A 16 -36.24 3.55 -37.44
C VAL A 16 -36.15 4.48 -36.23
N MET A 17 -37.18 5.31 -35.98
CA MET A 17 -37.21 6.15 -34.77
C MET A 17 -37.23 5.30 -33.49
N ILE A 18 -38.09 4.28 -33.41
CA ILE A 18 -38.18 3.41 -32.23
C ILE A 18 -36.86 2.67 -32.00
N PHE A 19 -36.27 2.07 -33.04
CA PHE A 19 -34.98 1.40 -32.94
C PHE A 19 -33.85 2.35 -32.56
N GLY A 20 -33.85 3.59 -33.07
CA GLY A 20 -32.90 4.63 -32.69
C GLY A 20 -32.99 5.00 -31.22
N PHE A 21 -34.21 5.19 -30.69
CA PHE A 21 -34.44 5.45 -29.26
C PHE A 21 -34.05 4.25 -28.38
N MET A 22 -34.33 3.01 -28.81
CA MET A 22 -33.92 1.82 -28.07
C MET A 22 -32.39 1.65 -28.07
N ALA A 23 -31.72 1.86 -29.20
CA ALA A 23 -30.27 1.75 -29.29
C ALA A 23 -29.55 2.81 -28.45
N THR A 24 -30.02 4.07 -28.50
CA THR A 24 -29.44 5.17 -27.71
C THR A 24 -29.66 5.01 -26.21
N SER A 25 -30.85 4.56 -25.79
CA SER A 25 -31.13 4.27 -24.38
C SER A 25 -30.28 3.11 -23.86
N LEU A 26 -30.16 2.00 -24.60
CA LEU A 26 -29.27 0.89 -24.24
C LEU A 26 -27.80 1.32 -24.17
N ALA A 27 -27.32 2.13 -25.13
CA ALA A 27 -25.95 2.64 -25.11
C ALA A 27 -25.70 3.52 -23.88
N THR A 28 -26.70 4.32 -23.48
CA THR A 28 -26.61 5.18 -22.30
C THR A 28 -26.59 4.35 -21.02
N ILE A 29 -27.48 3.37 -20.88
CA ILE A 29 -27.52 2.45 -19.73
C ILE A 29 -26.22 1.64 -19.62
N TYR A 30 -25.72 1.11 -20.74
CA TYR A 30 -24.47 0.37 -20.76
C TYR A 30 -23.28 1.25 -20.35
N SER A 31 -23.24 2.49 -20.84
CA SER A 31 -22.19 3.46 -20.49
C SER A 31 -22.23 3.85 -19.02
N THR A 32 -23.41 4.13 -18.46
CA THR A 32 -23.56 4.51 -17.04
C THR A 32 -23.27 3.35 -16.11
N SER A 33 -23.81 2.15 -16.41
CA SER A 33 -23.59 0.94 -15.61
C SER A 33 -22.12 0.56 -15.54
N ASN A 34 -21.42 0.52 -16.69
CA ASN A 34 -20.00 0.20 -16.71
C ASN A 34 -19.16 1.24 -15.96
N ARG A 35 -19.47 2.53 -16.08
CA ARG A 35 -18.77 3.58 -15.32
C ARG A 35 -18.90 3.37 -13.82
N HIS A 36 -20.12 3.11 -13.33
CA HIS A 36 -20.35 2.83 -11.91
C HIS A 36 -19.61 1.57 -11.45
N MET A 37 -19.65 0.49 -12.22
CA MET A 37 -18.96 -0.75 -11.89
C MET A 37 -17.44 -0.55 -11.78
N PHE A 38 -16.82 0.10 -12.77
CA PHE A 38 -15.37 0.33 -12.77
C PHE A 38 -14.92 1.31 -11.68
N GLN A 39 -15.73 2.32 -11.35
CA GLN A 39 -15.43 3.24 -10.25
C GLN A 39 -15.41 2.52 -8.89
N ASN A 40 -16.44 1.68 -8.63
CA ASN A 40 -16.49 0.89 -7.40
C ASN A 40 -15.36 -0.14 -7.33
N TYR A 41 -15.06 -0.79 -8.46
CA TYR A 41 -13.95 -1.74 -8.54
C TYR A 41 -12.60 -1.08 -8.19
N ARG A 42 -12.31 0.10 -8.78
CA ARG A 42 -11.10 0.87 -8.46
C ARG A 42 -11.06 1.28 -6.99
N ALA A 43 -12.18 1.72 -6.43
CA ALA A 43 -12.24 2.11 -5.02
C ALA A 43 -11.95 0.92 -4.11
N ASN A 44 -12.46 -0.26 -4.46
CA ASN A 44 -12.20 -1.48 -3.70
C ASN A 44 -10.75 -1.93 -3.81
N ILE A 45 -10.10 -1.82 -4.98
CA ILE A 45 -8.67 -2.12 -5.12
C ILE A 45 -7.84 -1.20 -4.23
N VAL A 46 -8.07 0.12 -4.29
CA VAL A 46 -7.32 1.10 -3.49
C VAL A 46 -7.47 0.79 -1.99
N LYS A 47 -8.71 0.55 -1.52
CA LYS A 47 -8.99 0.16 -0.13
C LYS A 47 -8.30 -1.15 0.25
N THR A 48 -8.34 -2.15 -0.62
CA THR A 48 -7.76 -3.47 -0.36
C THR A 48 -6.24 -3.39 -0.26
N ASN A 49 -5.58 -2.66 -1.15
CA ASN A 49 -4.13 -2.49 -1.13
C ASN A 49 -3.67 -1.77 0.15
N VAL A 50 -4.35 -0.69 0.54
CA VAL A 50 -4.06 0.02 1.80
C VAL A 50 -4.29 -0.91 3.00
N GLY A 51 -5.37 -1.70 2.99
CA GLY A 51 -5.67 -2.66 4.06
C GLY A 51 -4.65 -3.80 4.17
N ILE A 52 -4.18 -4.36 3.06
CA ILE A 52 -3.13 -5.38 3.01
C ILE A 52 -1.82 -4.79 3.50
N ALA A 53 -1.45 -3.59 3.04
CA ALA A 53 -0.23 -2.91 3.47
C ALA A 53 -0.25 -2.63 4.99
N MET A 54 -1.37 -2.15 5.53
CA MET A 54 -1.51 -1.91 6.98
C MET A 54 -1.36 -3.20 7.77
N LYS A 55 -2.01 -4.29 7.34
CA LYS A 55 -1.87 -5.60 7.98
C LYS A 55 -0.44 -6.13 7.91
N ALA A 56 0.24 -5.97 6.78
CA ALA A 56 1.63 -6.37 6.63
C ALA A 56 2.55 -5.60 7.59
N VAL A 57 2.36 -4.28 7.71
CA VAL A 57 3.11 -3.46 8.67
C VAL A 57 2.82 -3.90 10.11
N GLN A 58 1.53 -4.04 10.47
CA GLN A 58 1.11 -4.46 11.82
C GLN A 58 1.67 -5.82 12.21
N ASN A 59 1.55 -6.82 11.33
CA ASN A 59 2.02 -8.18 11.61
C ASN A 59 3.54 -8.24 11.81
N ASN A 60 4.32 -7.54 10.97
CA ASN A 60 5.77 -7.54 11.10
C ASN A 60 6.25 -6.68 12.29
N LEU A 61 5.56 -5.57 12.61
CA LEU A 61 5.86 -4.76 13.79
C LEU A 61 5.53 -5.48 15.10
N ALA A 62 4.48 -6.29 15.15
CA ALA A 62 4.10 -7.04 16.34
C ALA A 62 5.21 -8.00 16.82
N ILE A 63 5.99 -8.55 15.88
CA ILE A 63 7.12 -9.45 16.15
C ILE A 63 8.48 -8.74 16.18
N ALA A 64 8.51 -7.43 15.94
CA ALA A 64 9.75 -6.67 15.97
C ALA A 64 10.31 -6.65 17.39
N THR A 65 11.62 -6.73 17.54
CA THR A 65 12.31 -6.60 18.83
C THR A 65 13.11 -5.31 18.90
N ARG A 66 13.46 -4.74 17.74
CA ARG A 66 14.22 -3.51 17.59
C ARG A 66 13.64 -2.64 16.48
N ILE A 67 13.46 -1.35 16.75
CA ILE A 67 13.04 -0.33 15.78
C ILE A 67 14.18 0.65 15.58
N ASP A 68 14.65 0.80 14.34
CA ASP A 68 15.75 1.70 13.99
C ASP A 68 15.22 3.01 13.38
N VAL A 69 14.24 2.94 12.48
CA VAL A 69 13.70 4.10 11.78
C VAL A 69 12.16 4.02 11.78
N PRO A 70 11.43 5.12 12.05
CA PRO A 70 11.93 6.39 12.52
C PRO A 70 12.52 6.28 13.93
N ALA A 71 13.48 7.17 14.26
CA ALA A 71 14.00 7.27 15.62
C ALA A 71 12.90 7.72 16.59
N TYR A 72 13.11 7.50 17.89
CA TYR A 72 12.17 8.01 18.90
C TYR A 72 12.08 9.54 18.84
N GLY A 73 10.88 10.09 18.81
CA GLY A 73 10.65 11.52 18.61
C GLY A 73 10.63 11.98 17.15
N ALA A 74 10.94 11.11 16.19
CA ALA A 74 10.99 11.44 14.77
C ALA A 74 9.82 10.84 13.97
N ALA A 75 9.63 11.38 12.77
CA ALA A 75 8.68 10.87 11.79
C ALA A 75 9.32 10.83 10.40
N GLY A 76 8.82 9.96 9.52
CA GLY A 76 9.34 9.84 8.16
C GLY A 76 8.54 8.89 7.27
N ASN A 77 9.04 8.70 6.06
CA ASN A 77 8.44 7.83 5.04
C ASN A 77 9.10 6.45 4.96
N ILE A 78 10.02 6.17 5.89
CA ILE A 78 10.75 4.91 6.00
C ILE A 78 10.47 4.34 7.38
N LEU A 79 10.22 3.04 7.43
CA LEU A 79 10.12 2.25 8.64
C LEU A 79 11.08 1.07 8.53
N ALA A 80 12.07 1.03 9.42
CA ALA A 80 13.12 0.03 9.44
C ALA A 80 13.21 -0.57 10.83
N PHE A 81 13.13 -1.89 10.91
CA PHE A 81 13.18 -2.63 12.17
C PHE A 81 13.71 -4.05 11.96
N ALA A 82 14.08 -4.68 13.06
CA ALA A 82 14.57 -6.04 13.08
C ALA A 82 13.84 -6.90 14.12
N THR A 83 13.79 -8.19 13.85
CA THR A 83 13.28 -9.23 14.73
C THR A 83 14.45 -10.03 15.29
N ASN A 84 14.30 -10.51 16.52
CA ASN A 84 15.34 -11.28 17.22
C ASN A 84 16.70 -10.54 17.38
N VAL A 85 16.66 -9.21 17.39
CA VAL A 85 17.80 -8.31 17.64
C VAL A 85 17.48 -7.45 18.86
N ASP A 86 18.42 -7.34 19.80
CA ASP A 86 18.26 -6.50 20.99
C ASP A 86 18.24 -5.00 20.62
N GLN A 87 17.33 -4.25 21.25
CA GLN A 87 17.12 -2.84 20.95
C GLN A 87 18.26 -1.94 21.43
N MET A 88 18.94 -2.30 22.53
CA MET A 88 19.95 -1.45 23.17
C MET A 88 21.35 -1.69 22.61
N THR A 89 21.75 -2.96 22.54
CA THR A 89 23.10 -3.39 22.16
C THR A 89 23.18 -3.80 20.69
N GLY A 90 22.04 -4.11 20.07
CA GLY A 90 22.00 -4.71 18.74
C GLY A 90 22.45 -6.16 18.71
N CYS A 91 22.62 -6.83 19.86
CA CYS A 91 23.03 -8.23 19.89
C CYS A 91 21.98 -9.12 19.21
N TYR A 92 22.43 -10.20 18.55
CA TYR A 92 21.54 -11.16 17.90
C TYR A 92 22.19 -12.54 17.78
N PRO A 93 21.41 -13.64 17.80
CA PRO A 93 19.98 -13.67 18.14
C PRO A 93 19.73 -13.47 19.66
N VAL A 94 18.57 -12.89 20.01
CA VAL A 94 18.11 -12.71 21.40
C VAL A 94 17.44 -13.98 21.95
N GLY A 95 16.76 -14.73 21.09
CA GLY A 95 16.08 -15.97 21.40
C GLY A 95 16.23 -17.01 20.28
N PRO A 96 15.65 -18.20 20.46
CA PRO A 96 15.71 -19.25 19.44
C PRO A 96 15.00 -18.80 18.16
N GLY A 97 15.67 -18.92 17.02
CA GLY A 97 15.12 -18.56 15.71
C GLY A 97 16.08 -17.75 14.85
N THR A 98 15.68 -17.50 13.61
CA THR A 98 16.47 -16.69 12.67
C THR A 98 16.15 -15.21 12.89
N ALA A 99 17.18 -14.37 13.02
CA ALA A 99 17.00 -12.92 13.04
C ALA A 99 16.71 -12.40 11.63
N SER A 100 15.80 -11.44 11.49
CA SER A 100 15.47 -10.83 10.20
C SER A 100 15.34 -9.32 10.31
N TRP A 101 15.55 -8.63 9.20
CA TRP A 101 15.28 -7.21 9.09
C TRP A 101 14.12 -6.96 8.13
N HIS A 102 13.43 -5.85 8.37
CA HIS A 102 12.24 -5.42 7.66
C HIS A 102 12.37 -3.93 7.37
N TYR A 103 12.04 -3.55 6.14
CA TYR A 103 12.21 -2.18 5.67
C TYR A 103 11.05 -1.80 4.75
N PHE A 104 10.22 -0.89 5.22
CA PHE A 104 9.13 -0.29 4.46
C PHE A 104 9.53 1.09 4.03
N CYS A 105 9.28 1.41 2.76
CA CYS A 105 9.70 2.66 2.18
C CYS A 105 8.81 3.05 1.01
N VAL A 106 8.78 4.33 0.70
CA VAL A 106 8.05 4.86 -0.45
C VAL A 106 9.05 5.26 -1.53
N ALA A 107 8.83 4.79 -2.75
CA ALA A 107 9.63 5.13 -3.92
C ALA A 107 8.74 5.29 -5.16
N PRO A 108 9.26 5.90 -6.24
CA PRO A 108 8.57 5.93 -7.52
C PRO A 108 8.17 4.53 -7.99
N ASP A 109 6.98 4.42 -8.56
CA ASP A 109 6.48 3.19 -9.16
C ASP A 109 7.20 2.94 -10.49
N VAL A 110 7.76 1.74 -10.65
CA VAL A 110 8.46 1.33 -11.89
C VAL A 110 7.50 1.13 -13.07
N SER A 111 6.22 0.88 -12.80
CA SER A 111 5.18 0.63 -13.80
C SER A 111 4.38 1.88 -14.16
N LEU A 112 4.35 2.90 -13.30
CA LEU A 112 3.55 4.11 -13.49
C LEU A 112 4.38 5.36 -13.17
N PRO A 113 4.93 6.04 -14.19
CA PRO A 113 5.75 7.23 -13.98
C PRO A 113 4.94 8.34 -13.28
N GLY A 114 5.57 9.03 -12.33
CA GLY A 114 4.95 10.12 -11.57
C GLY A 114 4.07 9.67 -10.41
N VAL A 115 3.97 8.36 -10.16
CA VAL A 115 3.24 7.79 -9.02
C VAL A 115 4.24 7.16 -8.06
N ASN A 116 4.00 7.28 -6.75
CA ASN A 116 4.79 6.57 -5.74
C ASN A 116 4.07 5.30 -5.28
N SER A 117 4.87 4.33 -4.85
CA SER A 117 4.44 3.04 -4.32
C SER A 117 5.16 2.73 -3.02
N LEU A 118 4.46 2.05 -2.10
CA LEU A 118 5.01 1.54 -0.86
C LEU A 118 5.60 0.16 -1.14
N TYR A 119 6.90 0.03 -0.89
CA TYR A 119 7.63 -1.23 -0.99
C TYR A 119 7.94 -1.76 0.41
N TYR A 120 7.99 -3.08 0.50
CA TYR A 120 8.42 -3.82 1.66
C TYR A 120 9.59 -4.70 1.26
N HIS A 121 10.70 -4.50 1.96
CA HIS A 121 11.92 -5.27 1.82
C HIS A 121 12.12 -6.09 3.09
N THR A 122 12.59 -7.32 2.92
CA THR A 122 12.97 -8.17 4.05
C THR A 122 14.09 -9.11 3.67
N ASN A 123 14.94 -9.44 4.63
CA ASN A 123 15.90 -10.52 4.50
C ASN A 123 16.24 -11.08 5.88
N THR A 124 16.81 -12.28 5.89
CA THR A 124 17.38 -12.88 7.09
C THR A 124 18.75 -12.27 7.38
N ILE A 125 19.04 -12.06 8.66
CA ILE A 125 20.38 -11.72 9.15
C ILE A 125 21.14 -13.04 9.29
N ALA A 126 22.21 -13.22 8.52
CA ALA A 126 22.94 -14.47 8.47
C ALA A 126 23.83 -14.66 9.70
N GLY A 127 23.74 -15.85 10.32
CA GLY A 127 24.58 -16.22 11.46
C GLY A 127 24.24 -15.45 12.74
N GLY A 128 25.25 -15.26 13.58
CA GLY A 128 25.17 -14.54 14.85
C GLY A 128 25.56 -15.40 16.06
N THR A 129 26.33 -14.81 16.96
CA THR A 129 26.60 -15.32 18.30
C THR A 129 25.62 -14.67 19.27
N GLY A 130 24.80 -15.50 19.93
CA GLY A 130 23.66 -15.05 20.72
C GLY A 130 23.99 -14.04 21.82
N CYS A 131 22.97 -13.28 22.21
CA CYS A 131 23.07 -12.36 23.34
C CYS A 131 23.47 -13.09 24.62
N GLY A 132 24.44 -12.54 25.37
CA GLY A 132 24.92 -13.12 26.64
C GLY A 132 26.22 -13.94 26.56
N VAL A 133 26.79 -14.12 25.36
CA VAL A 133 28.16 -14.66 25.20
C VAL A 133 29.21 -13.54 25.35
N SER A 134 30.48 -13.91 25.58
CA SER A 134 31.57 -12.94 25.79
C SER A 134 31.86 -12.05 24.58
N SER A 135 31.52 -12.50 23.37
CA SER A 135 31.62 -11.73 22.13
C SER A 135 30.35 -11.93 21.28
N PRO A 136 29.26 -11.20 21.60
CA PRO A 136 28.01 -11.32 20.88
C PRO A 136 28.10 -10.63 19.52
N SER A 137 27.37 -11.16 18.55
CA SER A 137 27.27 -10.54 17.23
C SER A 137 26.33 -9.36 17.30
N THR A 138 26.73 -8.22 16.75
CA THR A 138 25.93 -6.99 16.77
C THR A 138 25.43 -6.63 15.38
N TRP A 139 24.15 -6.31 15.29
CA TRP A 139 23.53 -5.89 14.04
C TRP A 139 23.54 -4.37 13.93
N GLY A 140 24.23 -3.88 12.90
CA GLY A 140 24.32 -2.45 12.58
C GLY A 140 23.25 -1.96 11.60
N GLY A 141 22.41 -2.85 11.05
CA GLY A 141 21.34 -2.48 10.14
C GLY A 141 21.79 -2.02 8.75
N PRO A 142 22.51 -2.82 7.93
CA PRO A 142 22.48 -2.64 6.49
C PRO A 142 21.06 -2.95 6.00
N TYR A 143 20.23 -1.93 6.11
CA TYR A 143 18.99 -1.81 5.37
C TYR A 143 19.31 -1.53 3.90
N PRO A 144 18.36 -1.78 2.99
CA PRO A 144 18.48 -1.43 1.59
C PRO A 144 19.01 0.00 1.38
N ALA A 145 20.04 0.14 0.53
CA ALA A 145 20.60 1.45 0.20
C ALA A 145 19.62 2.34 -0.56
N TYR A 146 18.64 1.72 -1.23
CA TYR A 146 17.56 2.39 -1.94
C TYR A 146 16.26 1.61 -1.82
N CYS A 147 15.15 2.30 -2.02
CA CYS A 147 13.81 1.74 -1.95
C CYS A 147 13.34 1.23 -3.32
N GLY A 148 12.65 0.09 -3.34
CA GLY A 148 12.13 -0.53 -4.55
C GLY A 148 13.00 -1.65 -5.12
N TYR A 149 12.67 -2.12 -6.32
CA TYR A 149 13.37 -3.24 -6.94
C TYR A 149 14.88 -2.97 -7.09
N GLY A 150 15.71 -3.91 -6.63
CA GLY A 150 17.17 -3.81 -6.62
C GLY A 150 17.77 -3.39 -5.28
N GLY A 151 16.99 -2.82 -4.34
CA GLY A 151 17.49 -2.28 -3.07
C GLY A 151 18.17 -3.30 -2.13
N GLY A 152 18.01 -4.59 -2.42
CA GLY A 152 18.50 -5.69 -1.59
C GLY A 152 17.37 -6.39 -0.83
N GLY A 153 17.63 -7.65 -0.46
CA GLY A 153 16.63 -8.54 0.14
C GLY A 153 15.51 -8.95 -0.82
N THR A 154 14.46 -9.55 -0.26
CA THR A 154 13.21 -9.83 -0.97
C THR A 154 12.36 -8.56 -0.98
N VAL A 155 11.90 -8.14 -2.17
CA VAL A 155 11.11 -6.90 -2.35
C VAL A 155 9.69 -7.25 -2.76
N THR A 156 8.71 -6.63 -2.12
CA THR A 156 7.28 -6.72 -2.46
C THR A 156 6.67 -5.34 -2.52
N MET A 157 5.98 -5.01 -3.61
CA MET A 157 5.15 -3.80 -3.69
C MET A 157 3.82 -4.05 -2.98
N LEU A 158 3.52 -3.27 -1.94
CA LEU A 158 2.32 -3.45 -1.12
C LEU A 158 1.16 -2.53 -1.53
N MET A 159 1.49 -1.30 -1.95
CA MET A 159 0.49 -0.28 -2.23
C MET A 159 0.97 0.64 -3.34
N GLN A 160 0.09 0.97 -4.27
CA GLN A 160 0.34 1.96 -5.33
C GLN A 160 -0.41 3.27 -5.05
N ALA A 161 -0.10 4.29 -5.83
CA ALA A 161 -0.78 5.60 -5.76
C ALA A 161 -0.64 6.27 -4.39
N VAL A 162 0.56 6.16 -3.82
CA VAL A 162 0.90 6.77 -2.55
C VAL A 162 1.10 8.27 -2.77
N PRO A 163 0.32 9.16 -2.12
CA PRO A 163 0.51 10.59 -2.25
C PRO A 163 1.80 11.03 -1.55
N ASN A 164 2.36 12.18 -1.96
CA ASN A 164 3.47 12.79 -1.23
C ASN A 164 2.96 13.32 0.11
N THR A 165 3.18 12.56 1.18
CA THR A 165 2.93 13.01 2.56
C THR A 165 4.24 13.24 3.31
N PRO A 166 4.24 14.13 4.33
CA PRO A 166 5.44 14.41 5.12
C PRO A 166 5.98 13.17 5.85
N SER A 167 5.07 12.34 6.38
CA SER A 167 5.41 11.11 7.10
C SER A 167 4.29 10.07 7.00
N PHE A 168 4.66 8.81 6.78
CA PHE A 168 3.78 7.64 6.91
C PHE A 168 3.95 6.95 8.25
N PHE A 169 5.13 7.09 8.84
CA PHE A 169 5.52 6.45 10.08
C PHE A 169 5.98 7.52 11.06
N SER A 170 5.45 7.49 12.28
CA SER A 170 5.80 8.47 13.31
C SER A 170 5.97 7.82 14.67
N ARG A 171 6.96 8.31 15.40
CA ARG A 171 7.19 8.08 16.83
C ARG A 171 7.34 9.40 17.57
N ALA A 172 6.79 10.47 17.00
CA ALA A 172 6.87 11.82 17.55
C ALA A 172 5.71 12.07 18.52
N ALA A 173 5.98 12.77 19.62
CA ALA A 173 4.97 13.14 20.61
C ALA A 173 3.87 14.03 20.02
N VAL A 174 4.20 14.86 19.02
CA VAL A 174 3.23 15.69 18.28
C VAL A 174 2.16 14.85 17.55
N ASP A 175 2.48 13.59 17.25
CA ASP A 175 1.55 12.64 16.64
C ASP A 175 0.85 11.75 17.69
N GLY A 176 0.94 12.09 18.98
CA GLY A 176 0.27 11.38 20.07
C GLY A 176 1.00 10.11 20.54
N ILE A 177 2.29 9.97 20.23
CA ILE A 177 3.10 8.80 20.60
C ILE A 177 4.07 9.18 21.73
N ASN A 178 3.81 8.65 22.93
CA ASN A 178 4.63 8.92 24.13
C ASN A 178 5.50 7.71 24.52
N GLU A 179 5.15 6.51 24.04
CA GLU A 179 5.85 5.28 24.34
C GLU A 179 6.98 5.04 23.33
N ARG A 180 8.16 4.64 23.84
CA ARG A 180 9.30 4.27 22.99
C ARG A 180 9.03 3.05 22.10
N ASN A 181 8.01 2.25 22.38
CA ASN A 181 7.77 0.98 21.69
C ASN A 181 6.62 1.07 20.69
N VAL A 182 6.03 2.25 20.52
CA VAL A 182 4.86 2.43 19.67
C VAL A 182 5.29 3.16 18.40
N VAL A 183 4.76 2.74 17.26
CA VAL A 183 4.88 3.42 15.98
C VAL A 183 3.48 3.72 15.48
N ARG A 184 3.21 4.99 15.19
CA ARG A 184 2.03 5.39 14.44
C ARG A 184 2.28 5.13 12.96
N VAL A 185 1.35 4.42 12.34
CA VAL A 185 1.35 4.07 10.93
C VAL A 185 0.13 4.73 10.30
N ARG A 186 0.37 5.64 9.37
CA ARG A 186 -0.66 6.36 8.62
C ARG A 186 -0.45 6.09 7.15
N LEU A 187 -1.20 5.15 6.58
CA LEU A 187 -1.13 4.82 5.16
C LEU A 187 -2.25 5.49 4.41
N ARG A 188 -1.93 6.15 3.29
CA ARG A 188 -2.90 6.79 2.39
C ARG A 188 -2.59 6.40 0.96
N SER A 189 -3.63 6.14 0.17
CA SER A 189 -3.54 5.96 -1.26
C SER A 189 -4.54 6.89 -1.93
N LEU A 190 -4.06 7.69 -2.88
CA LEU A 190 -4.82 8.66 -3.64
C LEU A 190 -4.73 8.28 -5.12
N TRP A 191 -5.81 7.69 -5.62
CA TRP A 191 -5.98 7.46 -7.04
C TRP A 191 -6.63 8.69 -7.68
N SER A 192 -5.86 9.43 -8.49
CA SER A 192 -6.36 10.57 -9.25
C SER A 192 -6.72 10.16 -10.68
N ALA A 193 -7.92 10.53 -11.12
CA ALA A 193 -8.43 10.27 -12.46
C ALA A 193 -7.73 11.14 -13.51
N SER A 194 -7.51 12.43 -13.19
CA SER A 194 -6.93 13.40 -14.12
C SER A 194 -5.48 13.06 -14.48
N GLN A 195 -4.70 12.59 -13.51
CA GLN A 195 -3.31 12.15 -13.72
C GLN A 195 -3.19 10.93 -14.64
N ARG A 196 -4.28 10.18 -14.83
CA ARG A 196 -4.31 8.96 -15.64
C ARG A 196 -5.03 9.14 -16.98
N GLY A 197 -5.24 10.40 -17.40
CA GLY A 197 -5.87 10.72 -18.68
C GLY A 197 -7.38 10.44 -18.73
N PHE A 198 -8.02 10.21 -17.58
CA PHE A 198 -9.46 10.05 -17.55
C PHE A 198 -10.16 11.41 -17.58
N GLY A 199 -11.30 11.47 -18.29
CA GLY A 199 -12.11 12.69 -18.37
C GLY A 199 -12.69 13.11 -17.01
N LYS A 200 -13.09 14.38 -16.90
CA LYS A 200 -13.63 15.03 -15.68
C LYS A 200 -14.83 14.34 -15.02
N SER A 201 -15.45 13.37 -15.70
CA SER A 201 -16.58 12.58 -15.17
C SER A 201 -16.16 11.40 -14.28
N GLN A 202 -14.86 11.12 -14.17
CA GLN A 202 -14.32 10.08 -13.28
C GLN A 202 -13.88 10.71 -11.96
N ARG A 203 -14.31 10.12 -10.84
CA ARG A 203 -14.03 10.64 -9.49
C ARG A 203 -12.67 10.18 -9.00
N ASP A 204 -11.96 11.06 -8.31
CA ASP A 204 -10.79 10.69 -7.52
C ASP A 204 -11.19 9.79 -6.34
N ILE A 205 -10.29 8.90 -5.96
CA ILE A 205 -10.50 7.95 -4.87
C ILE A 205 -9.36 8.12 -3.89
N ASP A 206 -9.71 8.54 -2.68
CA ASP A 206 -8.79 8.75 -1.58
C ASP A 206 -9.18 7.82 -0.44
N PHE A 207 -8.21 7.07 0.06
CA PHE A 207 -8.42 6.18 1.20
C PHE A 207 -7.21 6.22 2.13
N MET A 208 -7.49 6.33 3.42
CA MET A 208 -6.48 6.41 4.47
C MET A 208 -6.83 5.49 5.62
N LEU A 209 -5.81 4.85 6.19
CA LEU A 209 -5.85 4.13 7.45
C LEU A 209 -4.80 4.71 8.40
N ASP A 210 -5.16 4.84 9.67
CA ASP A 210 -4.29 5.36 10.73
C ASP A 210 -4.40 4.42 11.93
N SER A 211 -3.26 3.97 12.44
CA SER A 211 -3.19 3.02 13.55
C SER A 211 -1.89 3.21 14.32
N ALA A 212 -1.93 3.01 15.63
CA ALA A 212 -0.73 2.92 16.46
C ALA A 212 -0.45 1.44 16.76
N VAL A 213 0.78 1.00 16.53
CA VAL A 213 1.21 -0.38 16.73
C VAL A 213 2.27 -0.41 17.82
N MET A 214 2.01 -1.18 18.87
CA MET A 214 2.98 -1.44 19.93
C MET A 214 3.84 -2.65 19.56
N VAL A 215 5.14 -2.50 19.75
CA VAL A 215 6.14 -3.53 19.50
C VAL A 215 6.43 -4.30 20.78
N GLN A 216 6.49 -5.63 20.68
CA GLN A 216 6.78 -6.51 21.80
C GLN A 216 8.27 -6.45 22.14
N ARG A 217 8.61 -5.82 23.25
CA ARG A 217 9.97 -5.88 23.79
C ARG A 217 10.09 -7.03 24.77
N TYR A 218 11.15 -7.82 24.62
CA TYR A 218 11.57 -8.71 25.70
C TYR A 218 12.16 -7.83 26.81
N ALA A 219 11.62 -7.96 28.02
CA ALA A 219 12.25 -7.42 29.22
C ALA A 219 13.37 -8.40 29.60
N TRP A 220 14.61 -7.98 29.44
CA TRP A 220 15.78 -8.67 29.99
C TRP A 220 16.40 -7.76 31.03
#